data_AF-A0A949KNU5-F1
#
_entry.id   AF-A0A949KNU5-F1
#
_cell.length_a   1.000
_cell.length_b   1.000
_cell.length_c   1.000
_cell.angle_alpha   90.00
_cell.angle_beta   90.00
_cell.angle_gamma   90.00
#
_symmetry.space_group_name_H-M   'P 1'
#
loop_
_entity.id
_entity.type
_entity.pdbx_description
1 polymer ?
#
loop_
_entity_poly.entity_id
_entity_poly.type
_entity_poly.pdbx_seq_one_letter_code
_entity_poly.pdbx_strand_id
1 'polypeptide(L)' 'MSNQQREELLAQRRRLIEEVEQARAALPAHSVRPWQWQRVEEAEEALAELDRSLEALEPA' A
#
# COMPACT_ATOMS: atom_id res chain seq x y z
N MET A 1 -15.58 -0.61 -15.18
CA MET A 1 -14.12 -0.62 -15.39
C MET A 1 -13.77 -1.59 -16.51
N SER A 2 -12.74 -1.30 -17.32
CA SER A 2 -12.22 -2.31 -18.23
C SER A 2 -11.44 -3.38 -17.45
N ASN A 3 -11.38 -4.61 -17.95
CA ASN A 3 -10.54 -5.67 -17.36
C ASN A 3 -9.08 -5.22 -17.26
N GLN A 4 -8.58 -4.44 -18.22
CA GLN A 4 -7.22 -3.91 -18.21
C GLN A 4 -7.01 -2.93 -17.04
N GLN A 5 -7.93 -1.99 -16.82
CA GLN A 5 -7.85 -1.07 -15.67
C GLN A 5 -7.86 -1.84 -14.35
N ARG A 6 -8.58 -2.97 -14.29
CA ARG A 6 -8.65 -3.81 -13.09
C ARG A 6 -7.33 -4.48 -12.81
N GLU A 7 -6.73 -5.08 -13.82
CA GLU A 7 -5.42 -5.69 -13.73
C GLU A 7 -4.34 -4.67 -13.33
N GLU A 8 -4.42 -3.44 -13.85
CA GLU A 8 -3.53 -2.34 -13.47
C GLU A 8 -3.66 -1.97 -11.98
N LEU A 9 -4.89 -1.79 -11.46
CA LEU A 9 -5.11 -1.50 -10.04
C LEU A 9 -4.67 -2.66 -9.13
N LEU A 10 -4.92 -3.91 -9.53
CA LEU A 10 -4.47 -5.09 -8.78
C LEU A 10 -2.94 -5.21 -8.77
N ALA A 11 -2.28 -4.88 -9.89
CA ALA A 11 -0.82 -4.83 -9.97
C ALA A 11 -0.26 -3.71 -9.08
N GLN A 12 -0.91 -2.54 -9.07
CA GLN A 12 -0.54 -1.43 -8.19
C GLN A 12 -0.70 -1.82 -6.72
N ARG A 13 -1.79 -2.51 -6.37
CA ARG A 13 -2.03 -3.02 -5.01
C ARG A 13 -0.93 -3.96 -4.56
N ARG A 14 -0.52 -4.90 -5.41
CA ARG A 14 0.59 -5.81 -5.10
C ARG A 14 1.90 -5.05 -4.85
N ARG A 15 2.21 -4.03 -5.66
CA ARG A 15 3.40 -3.19 -5.45
C ARG A 15 3.37 -2.45 -4.12
N LEU A 16 2.24 -1.85 -3.76
CA LEU A 16 2.10 -1.14 -2.48
C LEU A 16 2.25 -2.08 -1.28
N ILE A 17 1.74 -3.32 -1.38
CA ILE A 17 1.97 -4.34 -0.34
C ILE A 17 3.47 -4.62 -0.19
N GLU A 18 4.18 -4.84 -1.29
CA GLU A 18 5.63 -5.08 -1.27
C GLU A 18 6.39 -3.86 -0.69
N GLU A 19 5.96 -2.64 -0.99
CA GLU A 19 6.54 -1.41 -0.45
C GLU A 19 6.33 -1.29 1.07
N VAL A 20 5.13 -1.60 1.58
CA VAL A 20 4.84 -1.63 3.02
C VAL A 20 5.71 -2.67 3.71
N GLU A 21 5.81 -3.87 3.16
CA GLU A 21 6.65 -4.95 3.71
C GLU A 21 8.12 -4.55 3.75
N GLN A 22 8.65 -3.96 2.67
CA GLN A 22 10.01 -3.47 2.61
C GLN A 22 10.27 -2.32 3.59
N ALA A 23 9.34 -1.37 3.70
CA ALA A 23 9.45 -0.25 4.63
C ALA A 23 9.48 -0.75 6.09
N ARG A 24 8.62 -1.71 6.43
CA ARG A 24 8.60 -2.37 7.75
C ARG A 24 9.87 -3.16 8.01
N ALA A 25 10.38 -3.91 7.02
CA ALA A 25 11.62 -4.67 7.14
C ALA A 25 12.86 -3.77 7.28
N ALA A 26 12.80 -2.55 6.73
CA ALA A 26 13.87 -1.55 6.86
C ALA A 26 13.89 -0.85 8.23
N LEU A 27 12.86 -1.03 9.06
CA LEU A 27 12.85 -0.46 10.41
C LEU A 27 13.90 -1.13 11.29
N PRO A 28 14.72 -0.36 12.01
CA PRO A 28 15.65 -0.93 12.97
C PRO A 28 14.86 -1.55 14.14
N ALA A 29 15.31 -2.71 14.64
CA ALA A 29 14.66 -3.41 15.76
C ALA A 29 14.55 -2.55 17.04
N HIS A 30 15.45 -1.57 17.19
CA HIS A 30 15.47 -0.62 18.28
C HIS A 30 15.66 0.79 17.75
N SER A 31 15.18 1.79 18.49
CA SER A 31 15.45 3.21 18.21
C SER A 31 14.86 3.74 16.89
N VAL A 32 13.69 3.24 16.48
CA VAL A 32 12.98 3.77 15.30
C VAL A 32 12.72 5.27 15.46
N ARG A 33 13.10 6.05 14.45
CA ARG A 33 12.87 7.50 14.39
C ARG A 33 11.49 7.78 13.81
N PRO A 34 10.84 8.90 14.17
CA PRO A 34 9.53 9.26 13.63
C PRO A 34 9.46 9.25 12.10
N TRP A 35 10.47 9.78 11.40
CA TRP A 35 10.53 9.78 9.94
C TRP A 35 10.62 8.37 9.31
N GLN A 36 11.12 7.38 10.06
CA GLN A 36 11.15 5.98 9.60
C GLN A 36 9.75 5.37 9.67
N TRP A 37 8.99 5.70 10.72
CA TRP A 37 7.57 5.34 10.83
C TRP A 37 6.73 6.03 9.77
N GLN A 38 6.98 7.31 9.52
CA GLN A 38 6.26 8.07 8.51
C GLN A 38 6.30 7.39 7.12
N ARG A 39 7.44 6.81 6.74
CA ARG A 39 7.53 6.06 5.47
C ARG A 39 6.63 4.82 5.41
N VAL A 40 6.45 4.15 6.55
CA VAL A 40 5.55 2.99 6.65
C VAL A 40 4.09 3.46 6.60
N GLU A 41 3.78 4.50 7.36
CA GLU A 41 2.44 5.10 7.42
C GLU A 41 1.99 5.62 6.04
N GLU A 42 2.85 6.33 5.31
CA GLU A 42 2.57 6.82 3.95
C GLU A 42 2.27 5.67 2.97
N ALA A 43 3.04 4.57 3.03
CA ALA A 43 2.83 3.42 2.17
C ALA A 43 1.52 2.68 2.52
N GLU A 44 1.20 2.58 3.81
CA GLU A 44 -0.05 1.97 4.30
C GLU A 44 -1.28 2.80 3.94
N GLU A 45 -1.18 4.12 4.04
CA GLU A 45 -2.27 5.01 3.68
C GLU A 45 -2.56 4.96 2.18
N ALA A 46 -1.51 4.93 1.35
CA ALA A 46 -1.64 4.75 -0.10
C ALA A 46 -2.29 3.40 -0.46
N LEU A 47 -1.90 2.31 0.21
CA LEU A 47 -2.53 0.99 0.03
C LEU A 47 -4.01 1.02 0.43
N ALA A 48 -4.34 1.61 1.57
CA ALA A 48 -5.70 1.71 2.06
C ALA A 48 -6.59 2.56 1.14
N GLU A 49 -6.07 3.63 0.56
CA GLU A 49 -6.80 4.45 -0.42
C GLU A 49 -7.07 3.70 -1.72
N LEU A 50 -6.09 2.91 -2.18
CA LEU A 50 -6.27 2.06 -3.35
C LEU A 50 -7.31 0.96 -3.08
N ASP A 51 -7.28 0.33 -1.91
CA ASP A 51 -8.24 -0.71 -1.51
C ASP A 51 -9.66 -0.15 -1.43
N ARG A 52 -9.85 1.05 -0.86
CA ARG A 52 -11.14 1.76 -0.89
C ARG A 52 -11.61 2.06 -2.31
N SER A 53 -10.68 2.45 -3.19
CA SER A 53 -11.00 2.73 -4.59
C SER A 53 -11.46 1.46 -5.32
N LEU A 54 -10.79 0.34 -5.08
CA LEU A 54 -11.16 -0.98 -5.61
C LEU A 54 -12.53 -1.43 -5.08
N GLU A 55 -12.78 -1.29 -3.78
CA GLU A 55 -14.06 -1.67 -3.16
C GLU A 55 -15.23 -0.82 -3.70
N ALA A 56 -15.03 0.49 -3.88
CA ALA A 56 -16.03 1.36 -4.49
C ALA A 56 -16.35 0.97 -5.96
N LEU A 57 -15.40 0.34 -6.65
CA LEU A 57 -15.54 -0.11 -8.03
C LEU A 57 -16.12 -1.53 -8.16
N GLU A 58 -15.97 -2.36 -7.12
CA GLU A 58 -16.54 -3.72 -7.01
C GLU A 58 -17.38 -3.85 -5.74
N PRO A 59 -18.53 -3.17 -5.63
CA PRO A 59 -19.44 -3.40 -4.52
C PRO A 59 -19.96 -4.85 -4.60
N ALA A 60 -19.83 -5.57 -3.49
CA ALA A 60 -20.21 -6.97 -3.34
C ALA A 60 -21.65 -7.30 -3.76
#